data_AF-A0A0N0NR60-F1
#
_entry.id   AF-A0A0N0NR60-F1
#
_cell.length_a   1.000
_cell.length_b   1.000
_cell.length_c   1.000
_cell.angle_alpha   90.00
_cell.angle_beta   90.00
_cell.angle_gamma   90.00
#
_symmetry.space_group_name_H-M   'P 1'
#
loop_
_entity.id
_entity.type
_entity.pdbx_description
1 polymer ?
#
loop_
_entity_poly.entity_id
_entity_poly.type
_entity_poly.pdbx_seq_one_letter_code
_entity_poly.pdbx_strand_id
1 'polypeptide(L)'
;MSHLAPAPAPAPVPQQIFLRDCYMRIQTPDPSLPDGFNAAKMTTLVWNQTPEQVANTINNMHNAHGTNVQLWLKGDLVGMIYAGIYRRGSMPIDVTPQTGLDADNNVISIILPSGVAKLDQVSPDPSKVVGLNKQVQCVYGIHLKDLNRPLVPNDYLYIRMQYLKKFLVDFYKFSGGNTKTAPAPSWTYADGLGRVLVITLEKPPM
;
A
#
# COMPACT_ATOMS: atom_id res chain seq x y z
N MET A 1 1.45 55.61 -8.95
CA MET A 1 0.68 54.49 -8.37
C MET A 1 1.55 53.25 -8.47
N SER A 2 2.18 52.84 -7.36
CA SER A 2 3.06 51.66 -7.34
C SER A 2 2.20 50.40 -7.33
N HIS A 3 2.27 49.60 -8.38
CA HIS A 3 1.71 48.25 -8.40
C HIS A 3 2.56 47.35 -7.51
N LEU A 4 2.09 47.12 -6.28
CA LEU A 4 2.62 46.07 -5.42
C LEU A 4 2.40 44.73 -6.12
N ALA A 5 3.48 43.97 -6.31
CA ALA A 5 3.39 42.60 -6.80
C ALA A 5 2.51 41.78 -5.82
N PRO A 6 1.66 40.87 -6.33
CA PRO A 6 0.85 40.01 -5.48
C PRO A 6 1.75 39.21 -4.56
N ALA A 7 1.34 39.09 -3.29
CA ALA A 7 2.06 38.29 -2.31
C ALA A 7 2.23 36.85 -2.82
N PRO A 8 3.40 36.23 -2.62
CA PRO A 8 3.62 34.85 -3.02
C PRO A 8 2.60 33.95 -2.31
N ALA A 9 2.08 32.97 -3.06
CA ALA A 9 1.16 31.99 -2.50
C ALA A 9 1.83 31.26 -1.31
N PRO A 10 1.09 30.98 -0.22
CA PRO A 10 1.64 30.25 0.90
C PRO A 10 2.13 28.86 0.45
N ALA A 11 3.25 28.43 1.01
CA ALA A 11 3.79 27.10 0.74
C ALA A 11 2.76 26.02 1.13
N PRO A 12 2.61 24.94 0.34
CA PRO A 12 1.68 23.87 0.67
C PRO A 12 2.04 23.23 2.01
N VAL A 13 1.05 23.10 2.90
CA VAL A 13 1.20 22.38 4.18
C VAL A 13 1.29 20.88 3.88
N PRO A 14 2.33 20.17 4.37
CA PRO A 14 2.42 18.72 4.24
C PRO A 14 1.19 18.02 4.80
N GLN A 15 0.58 17.14 4.01
CA GLN A 15 -0.53 16.31 4.51
C GLN A 15 0.07 15.09 5.21
N GLN A 16 -0.25 14.93 6.50
CA GLN A 16 0.05 13.71 7.23
C GLN A 16 -0.97 12.62 6.90
N ILE A 17 -0.47 11.44 6.55
CA ILE A 17 -1.25 10.27 6.18
C ILE A 17 -0.74 9.08 6.98
N PHE A 18 -1.60 8.29 7.58
CA PHE A 18 -1.17 7.04 8.20
C PHE A 18 -1.22 5.91 7.18
N LEU A 19 -0.18 5.07 7.12
CA LEU A 19 -0.16 3.97 6.16
C LEU A 19 -1.32 2.99 6.39
N ARG A 20 -1.78 2.82 7.65
CA ARG A 20 -2.92 1.98 8.01
C ARG A 20 -4.24 2.39 7.35
N ASP A 21 -4.35 3.65 6.92
CA ASP A 21 -5.53 4.23 6.26
C ASP A 21 -5.41 4.12 4.73
N CYS A 22 -4.33 3.51 4.23
CA CYS A 22 -4.05 3.29 2.82
C CYS A 22 -4.22 1.82 2.44
N TYR A 23 -4.40 1.58 1.13
CA TYR A 23 -4.29 0.25 0.53
C TYR A 23 -3.02 0.16 -0.30
N MET A 24 -2.39 -1.00 -0.32
CA MET A 24 -1.13 -1.23 -1.02
C MET A 24 -1.25 -2.41 -1.97
N ARG A 25 -0.66 -2.30 -3.16
CA ARG A 25 -0.47 -3.40 -4.10
C ARG A 25 1.00 -3.53 -4.41
N ILE A 26 1.54 -4.73 -4.32
CA ILE A 26 2.94 -5.02 -4.60
C ILE A 26 3.02 -5.77 -5.93
N GLN A 27 3.85 -5.29 -6.85
CA GLN A 27 4.03 -5.88 -8.17
C GLN A 27 5.52 -5.95 -8.51
N THR A 28 5.99 -7.12 -8.93
CA THR A 28 7.33 -7.29 -9.49
C THR A 28 7.36 -6.75 -10.92
N PRO A 29 8.28 -5.81 -11.24
CA PRO A 29 8.55 -5.41 -12.62
C PRO A 29 8.87 -6.60 -13.52
N ASP A 30 8.30 -6.63 -14.72
CA ASP A 30 8.71 -7.58 -15.75
C ASP A 30 10.08 -7.16 -16.33
N PRO A 31 11.14 -7.94 -16.10
CA PRO A 31 12.48 -7.59 -16.58
C PRO A 31 12.62 -7.71 -18.11
N SER A 32 11.68 -8.36 -18.80
CA SER A 32 11.67 -8.46 -20.26
C SER A 32 11.15 -7.19 -20.95
N LEU A 33 10.50 -6.29 -20.19
CA LEU A 33 9.98 -5.04 -20.71
C LEU A 33 11.00 -3.90 -20.54
N PRO A 34 11.26 -3.08 -21.58
CA PRO A 34 12.19 -1.93 -21.50
C PRO A 34 11.86 -0.93 -20.38
N ASP A 35 10.59 -0.87 -19.97
CA ASP A 35 10.10 -0.05 -18.85
C ASP A 35 9.23 -0.87 -17.90
N GLY A 36 9.80 -2.00 -17.43
CA GLY A 36 9.12 -2.90 -16.49
C GLY A 36 8.62 -2.21 -15.21
N PHE A 37 9.26 -1.10 -14.79
CA PHE A 37 8.82 -0.33 -13.63
C PHE A 37 7.50 0.40 -13.90
N ASN A 38 7.39 1.15 -15.00
CA ASN A 38 6.12 1.82 -15.31
C ASN A 38 5.03 0.79 -15.68
N ALA A 39 5.40 -0.33 -16.30
CA ALA A 39 4.47 -1.44 -16.55
C ALA A 39 3.93 -2.08 -15.25
N ALA A 40 4.73 -2.11 -14.18
CA ALA A 40 4.31 -2.62 -12.87
C ALA A 40 3.50 -1.62 -12.02
N LYS A 41 3.39 -0.36 -12.43
CA LYS A 41 2.47 0.60 -11.81
C LYS A 41 1.03 0.18 -12.06
N MET A 42 0.10 0.77 -11.31
CA MET A 42 -1.32 0.57 -11.52
C MET A 42 -1.74 1.29 -12.81
N THR A 43 -2.15 0.52 -13.81
CA THR A 43 -2.60 1.02 -15.11
C THR A 43 -4.12 1.10 -15.21
N THR A 44 -4.83 0.31 -14.40
CA THR A 44 -6.30 0.30 -14.31
C THR A 44 -6.72 0.97 -13.01
N LEU A 45 -7.71 1.88 -13.06
CA LEU A 45 -8.25 2.61 -11.90
C LEU A 45 -9.67 2.19 -11.50
N VAL A 46 -10.20 1.19 -12.20
CA VAL A 46 -11.56 0.64 -12.03
C VAL A 46 -11.43 -0.87 -11.90
N TRP A 47 -11.94 -1.42 -10.80
CA TRP A 47 -11.91 -2.87 -10.54
C TRP A 47 -13.32 -3.36 -10.20
N ASN A 48 -13.60 -4.60 -10.56
CA ASN A 48 -14.88 -5.28 -10.33
C ASN A 48 -14.68 -6.68 -9.71
N GLN A 49 -13.67 -6.81 -8.87
CA GLN A 49 -13.25 -8.11 -8.33
C GLN A 49 -14.38 -8.75 -7.53
N THR A 50 -14.56 -10.06 -7.69
CA THR A 50 -15.57 -10.81 -6.95
C THR A 50 -14.97 -11.54 -5.75
N PRO A 51 -15.75 -11.85 -4.70
CA PRO A 51 -15.27 -12.64 -3.56
C PRO A 51 -14.64 -13.99 -3.96
N GLU A 52 -15.17 -14.61 -5.01
CA GLU A 52 -14.63 -15.85 -5.58
C GLU A 52 -13.26 -15.65 -6.25
N GLN A 53 -13.09 -14.59 -7.04
CA GLN A 53 -11.79 -14.27 -7.64
C GLN A 53 -10.72 -13.97 -6.57
N VAL A 54 -11.12 -13.30 -5.49
CA VAL A 54 -10.25 -13.02 -4.35
C VAL A 54 -9.86 -14.33 -3.65
N ALA A 55 -10.83 -15.20 -3.35
CA ALA A 55 -10.56 -16.50 -2.73
C ALA A 55 -9.65 -17.39 -3.60
N ASN A 56 -9.91 -17.45 -4.90
CA ASN A 56 -9.07 -18.20 -5.86
C ASN A 56 -7.64 -17.68 -5.88
N THR A 57 -7.45 -16.36 -5.86
CA THR A 57 -6.13 -15.75 -5.85
C THR A 57 -5.38 -16.02 -4.54
N ILE A 58 -6.08 -15.94 -3.39
CA ILE A 58 -5.51 -16.28 -2.08
C ILE A 58 -5.07 -17.76 -2.04
N ASN A 59 -5.85 -18.67 -2.61
CA ASN A 59 -5.50 -20.08 -2.67
C ASN A 59 -4.36 -20.38 -3.65
N ASN A 60 -4.23 -19.60 -4.72
CA ASN A 60 -3.23 -19.77 -5.77
C ASN A 60 -2.12 -18.72 -5.67
N MET A 61 -1.38 -18.68 -4.56
CA MET A 61 -0.38 -17.62 -4.32
C MET A 61 0.74 -17.55 -5.39
N HIS A 62 0.99 -18.63 -6.13
CA HIS A 62 1.97 -18.68 -7.21
C HIS A 62 1.45 -18.17 -8.56
N ASN A 63 0.16 -17.79 -8.63
CA ASN A 63 -0.50 -17.43 -9.89
C ASN A 63 -0.27 -18.48 -10.97
N ALA A 64 -0.37 -19.77 -10.60
CA ALA A 64 -0.30 -20.85 -11.57
C ALA A 64 -1.37 -20.57 -12.65
N HIS A 65 -0.93 -20.49 -13.91
CA HIS A 65 -1.76 -20.16 -15.09
C HIS A 65 -2.10 -18.68 -15.33
N GLY A 66 -1.58 -17.73 -14.53
CA GLY A 66 -1.71 -16.30 -14.84
C GLY A 66 -3.13 -15.72 -14.67
N THR A 67 -4.01 -16.40 -13.94
CA THR A 67 -5.43 -16.04 -13.80
C THR A 67 -5.78 -15.23 -12.55
N ASN A 68 -4.80 -15.00 -11.67
CA ASN A 68 -5.03 -14.26 -10.43
C ASN A 68 -5.42 -12.81 -10.70
N VAL A 69 -6.34 -12.31 -9.88
CA VAL A 69 -6.66 -10.88 -9.86
C VAL A 69 -5.65 -10.13 -8.99
N GLN A 70 -5.55 -8.82 -9.17
CA GLN A 70 -4.65 -7.97 -8.39
C GLN A 70 -5.16 -7.77 -6.96
N LEU A 71 -4.55 -8.41 -5.97
CA LEU A 71 -4.97 -8.22 -4.58
C LEU A 71 -4.32 -7.00 -3.94
N TRP A 72 -5.04 -6.44 -2.96
CA TRP A 72 -4.66 -5.28 -2.18
C TRP A 72 -4.43 -5.69 -0.74
N LEU A 73 -3.41 -5.09 -0.14
CA LEU A 73 -3.03 -5.22 1.25
C LEU A 73 -3.48 -3.99 2.01
N LYS A 74 -3.97 -4.18 3.23
CA LYS A 74 -4.09 -3.07 4.16
C LYS A 74 -2.70 -2.58 4.53
N GLY A 75 -2.48 -1.27 4.58
CA GLY A 75 -1.21 -0.68 5.01
C GLY A 75 -0.94 -0.78 6.52
N ASP A 76 -1.51 -1.77 7.19
CA ASP A 76 -1.29 -2.06 8.60
C ASP A 76 -0.15 -3.07 8.80
N LEU A 77 0.15 -3.36 10.07
CA LEU A 77 1.22 -4.28 10.43
C LEU A 77 1.01 -5.69 9.86
N VAL A 78 -0.24 -6.16 9.81
CA VAL A 78 -0.59 -7.50 9.32
C VAL A 78 -0.28 -7.59 7.83
N GLY A 79 -0.68 -6.60 7.04
CA GLY A 79 -0.33 -6.51 5.63
C GLY A 79 1.18 -6.42 5.39
N MET A 80 1.91 -5.69 6.24
CA MET A 80 3.38 -5.61 6.15
C MET A 80 4.08 -6.93 6.50
N ILE A 81 3.58 -7.69 7.48
CA ILE A 81 4.07 -9.04 7.80
C ILE A 81 3.77 -10.00 6.64
N TYR A 82 2.56 -9.97 6.10
CA TYR A 82 2.18 -10.79 4.96
C TYR A 82 3.07 -10.54 3.74
N ALA A 83 3.39 -9.27 3.46
CA ALA A 83 4.30 -8.91 2.37
C ALA A 83 5.77 -9.25 2.64
N GLY A 84 6.14 -9.77 3.81
CA GLY A 84 7.53 -10.05 4.19
C GLY A 84 8.38 -8.81 4.47
N ILE A 85 7.77 -7.62 4.46
CA ILE A 85 8.44 -6.33 4.67
C ILE A 85 8.82 -6.18 6.14
N TYR A 86 7.97 -6.70 7.03
CA TYR A 86 8.18 -6.67 8.47
C TYR A 86 8.30 -8.09 9.04
N ARG A 87 9.32 -8.32 9.89
CA ARG A 87 9.53 -9.62 10.54
C ARG A 87 8.78 -9.68 11.87
N ARG A 88 7.96 -10.73 12.01
CA ARG A 88 7.07 -11.04 13.15
C ARG A 88 7.69 -10.83 14.55
N GLY A 89 9.00 -11.04 14.73
CA GLY A 89 9.65 -10.90 16.03
C GLY A 89 8.91 -11.70 17.11
N SER A 90 8.64 -11.10 18.26
CA SER A 90 7.85 -11.68 19.36
C SER A 90 6.35 -11.43 19.28
N MET A 91 5.81 -10.86 18.18
CA MET A 91 4.39 -10.54 18.11
C MET A 91 3.53 -11.80 17.85
N PRO A 92 2.38 -11.92 18.54
CA PRO A 92 1.47 -13.07 18.42
C PRO A 92 0.60 -12.99 17.14
N ILE A 93 1.14 -12.49 16.03
CA ILE A 93 0.43 -12.40 14.75
C ILE A 93 0.81 -13.61 13.91
N ASP A 94 -0.13 -14.55 13.74
CA ASP A 94 0.08 -15.78 12.97
C ASP A 94 -0.24 -15.56 11.49
N VAL A 95 0.70 -14.94 10.78
CA VAL A 95 0.61 -14.71 9.34
C VAL A 95 1.89 -15.21 8.68
N THR A 96 1.74 -16.14 7.74
CA THR A 96 2.84 -16.62 6.89
C THR A 96 3.11 -15.59 5.79
N PRO A 97 4.34 -15.05 5.67
CA PRO A 97 4.69 -14.13 4.60
C PRO A 97 4.61 -14.80 3.22
N GLN A 98 4.20 -14.03 2.21
CA GLN A 98 4.30 -14.44 0.81
C GLN A 98 5.71 -14.12 0.29
N THR A 99 6.49 -15.16 0.03
CA THR A 99 7.86 -15.06 -0.49
C THR A 99 7.92 -14.24 -1.77
N GLY A 100 8.87 -13.29 -1.84
CA GLY A 100 9.16 -12.50 -3.04
C GLY A 100 8.41 -11.18 -3.14
N LEU A 101 7.37 -10.95 -2.33
CA LEU A 101 6.74 -9.63 -2.25
C LEU A 101 7.66 -8.57 -1.64
N ASP A 102 8.62 -8.97 -0.82
CA ASP A 102 9.59 -8.07 -0.22
C ASP A 102 10.77 -7.73 -1.16
N ALA A 103 10.86 -8.23 -2.39
CA ALA A 103 12.00 -7.94 -3.26
C ALA A 103 12.18 -6.42 -3.51
N ASP A 104 13.42 -5.93 -3.39
CA ASP A 104 13.75 -4.49 -3.37
C ASP A 104 13.31 -3.73 -4.63
N ASN A 105 13.28 -4.43 -5.78
CA ASN A 105 12.88 -3.91 -7.07
C ASN A 105 11.36 -3.83 -7.26
N ASN A 106 10.55 -4.42 -6.37
CA ASN A 106 9.09 -4.40 -6.48
C ASN A 106 8.54 -2.97 -6.42
N VAL A 107 7.48 -2.74 -7.21
CA VAL A 107 6.68 -1.52 -7.18
C VAL A 107 5.58 -1.69 -6.15
N ILE A 108 5.43 -0.68 -5.29
CA ILE A 108 4.30 -0.58 -4.37
C ILE A 108 3.41 0.54 -4.90
N SER A 109 2.20 0.19 -5.32
CA SER A 109 1.14 1.14 -5.61
C SER A 109 0.36 1.37 -4.31
N ILE A 110 0.24 2.62 -3.87
CA ILE A 110 -0.43 2.98 -2.62
C ILE A 110 -1.63 3.84 -2.98
N ILE A 111 -2.83 3.39 -2.60
CA ILE A 111 -4.05 4.19 -2.65
C ILE A 111 -4.16 4.95 -1.33
N LEU A 112 -4.16 6.27 -1.42
CA LEU A 112 -4.25 7.21 -0.31
C LEU A 112 -5.66 7.24 0.29
N PRO A 113 -5.87 7.79 1.50
CA PRO A 113 -7.17 7.82 2.15
C PRO A 113 -8.27 8.47 1.30
N SER A 114 -7.93 9.48 0.49
CA SER A 114 -8.88 10.11 -0.44
C SER A 114 -9.38 9.13 -1.52
N GLY A 115 -8.52 8.23 -1.98
CA GLY A 115 -8.86 7.14 -2.89
C GLY A 115 -9.59 6.00 -2.20
N VAL A 116 -9.13 5.60 -1.01
CA VAL A 116 -9.79 4.57 -0.19
C VAL A 116 -11.24 4.95 0.10
N ALA A 117 -11.54 6.23 0.33
CA ALA A 117 -12.90 6.72 0.53
C ALA A 117 -13.84 6.42 -0.65
N LYS A 118 -13.30 6.26 -1.87
CA LYS A 118 -14.03 5.96 -3.12
C LYS A 118 -14.15 4.46 -3.41
N LEU A 119 -13.57 3.62 -2.57
CA LEU A 119 -13.47 2.18 -2.79
C LEU A 119 -14.16 1.39 -1.68
N ASP A 120 -14.73 0.27 -2.07
CA ASP A 120 -15.21 -0.77 -1.17
C ASP A 120 -14.28 -1.98 -1.22
N GLN A 121 -14.11 -2.64 -0.08
CA GLN A 121 -13.33 -3.86 0.02
C GLN A 121 -14.17 -5.07 -0.39
N VAL A 122 -13.54 -5.95 -1.17
CA VAL A 122 -14.10 -7.26 -1.52
C VAL A 122 -13.35 -8.31 -0.73
N SER A 123 -13.97 -8.80 0.33
CA SER A 123 -13.44 -9.93 1.09
C SER A 123 -13.55 -11.23 0.27
N PRO A 124 -12.63 -12.21 0.47
CA PRO A 124 -12.77 -13.51 -0.16
C PRO A 124 -14.03 -14.22 0.29
N ASP A 125 -14.59 -15.07 -0.59
CA ASP A 125 -15.62 -16.03 -0.20
C ASP A 125 -15.04 -17.02 0.83
N PRO A 126 -15.48 -16.98 2.10
CA PRO A 126 -14.89 -17.78 3.18
C PRO A 126 -15.10 -19.29 2.98
N SER A 127 -16.11 -19.69 2.20
CA SER A 127 -16.36 -21.10 1.88
C SER A 127 -15.34 -21.66 0.89
N LYS A 128 -14.68 -20.79 0.11
CA LYS A 128 -13.74 -21.17 -0.95
C LYS A 128 -12.28 -21.05 -0.54
N VAL A 129 -11.94 -20.35 0.54
CA VAL A 129 -10.55 -20.28 1.04
C VAL A 129 -10.17 -21.58 1.76
N VAL A 130 -9.04 -22.19 1.40
CA VAL A 130 -8.63 -23.51 1.91
C VAL A 130 -7.54 -23.44 2.98
N GLY A 131 -7.57 -24.39 3.93
CA GLY A 131 -6.50 -24.60 4.91
C GLY A 131 -6.14 -23.37 5.74
N LEU A 132 -4.83 -23.12 5.89
CA LEU A 132 -4.27 -22.00 6.65
C LEU A 132 -4.53 -20.64 6.01
N ASN A 133 -4.90 -20.59 4.73
CA ASN A 133 -5.16 -19.32 4.04
C ASN A 133 -6.37 -18.55 4.59
N LYS A 134 -7.25 -19.22 5.35
CA LYS A 134 -8.40 -18.59 6.02
C LYS A 134 -7.98 -17.50 7.02
N GLN A 135 -6.73 -17.51 7.47
CA GLN A 135 -6.19 -16.53 8.40
C GLN A 135 -5.70 -15.24 7.71
N VAL A 136 -5.66 -15.22 6.37
CA VAL A 136 -5.20 -14.07 5.58
C VAL A 136 -6.33 -13.05 5.43
N GLN A 137 -6.53 -12.22 6.46
CA GLN A 137 -7.57 -11.16 6.47
C GLN A 137 -7.08 -9.80 5.95
N CYS A 138 -5.76 -9.64 5.79
CA CYS A 138 -5.17 -8.37 5.32
C CYS A 138 -5.16 -8.22 3.80
N VAL A 139 -5.64 -9.23 3.06
CA VAL A 139 -5.65 -9.28 1.60
C VAL A 139 -7.10 -9.25 1.10
N TYR A 140 -7.38 -8.37 0.14
CA TYR A 140 -8.73 -8.20 -0.42
C TYR A 140 -8.70 -7.74 -1.88
N GLY A 141 -9.83 -7.91 -2.57
CA GLY A 141 -10.11 -7.17 -3.79
C GLY A 141 -10.70 -5.80 -3.48
N ILE A 142 -10.86 -4.95 -4.49
CA ILE A 142 -11.51 -3.64 -4.38
C ILE A 142 -12.50 -3.42 -5.52
N HIS A 143 -13.50 -2.57 -5.29
CA HIS A 143 -14.34 -1.99 -6.33
C HIS A 143 -14.59 -0.51 -6.08
N LEU A 144 -14.90 0.24 -7.13
CA LEU A 144 -15.38 1.61 -6.98
C LEU A 144 -16.78 1.60 -6.35
N LYS A 145 -16.99 2.46 -5.36
CA LYS A 145 -18.30 2.76 -4.76
C LYS A 145 -19.24 3.40 -5.76
N ASP A 146 -18.68 4.28 -6.60
CA ASP A 146 -19.42 5.08 -7.57
C ASP A 146 -18.57 5.20 -8.84
N LEU A 147 -19.08 4.64 -9.95
CA LEU A 147 -18.42 4.66 -11.25
C LEU A 147 -18.27 6.10 -11.81
N ASN A 148 -19.07 7.05 -11.33
CA ASN A 148 -18.96 8.47 -11.69
C ASN A 148 -17.89 9.21 -10.88
N ARG A 149 -17.29 8.57 -9.88
CA ARG A 149 -16.24 9.13 -9.03
C ARG A 149 -14.99 8.24 -9.07
N PRO A 150 -14.32 8.15 -10.23
CA PRO A 150 -13.12 7.32 -10.36
C PRO A 150 -11.98 7.83 -9.45
N LEU A 151 -10.97 6.97 -9.27
CA LEU A 151 -9.70 7.42 -8.73
C LEU A 151 -9.07 8.43 -9.69
N VAL A 152 -8.49 9.49 -9.14
CA VAL A 152 -7.74 10.51 -9.87
C VAL A 152 -6.26 10.44 -9.45
N PRO A 153 -5.32 11.05 -10.18
CA PRO A 153 -3.90 11.00 -9.84
C PRO A 153 -3.56 11.41 -8.39
N ASN A 154 -4.41 12.23 -7.76
CA ASN A 154 -4.24 12.64 -6.38
C ASN A 154 -4.54 11.55 -5.33
N ASP A 155 -5.17 10.44 -5.74
CA ASP A 155 -5.65 9.38 -4.85
C ASP A 155 -4.66 8.24 -4.67
N TYR A 156 -3.54 8.24 -5.39
CA TYR A 156 -2.56 7.17 -5.31
C TYR A 156 -1.14 7.65 -5.59
N LEU A 157 -0.17 6.84 -5.19
CA LEU A 157 1.25 7.07 -5.46
C LEU A 157 1.99 5.76 -5.68
N TYR A 158 3.24 5.85 -6.14
CA TYR A 158 4.09 4.70 -6.44
C TYR A 158 5.45 4.86 -5.78
N ILE A 159 5.94 3.79 -5.15
CA ILE A 159 7.27 3.73 -4.56
C ILE A 159 7.94 2.39 -4.90
N ARG A 160 9.27 2.32 -4.76
CA ARG A 160 10.00 1.05 -4.78
C ARG A 160 10.09 0.47 -3.39
N MET A 161 10.06 -0.87 -3.29
CA MET A 161 10.17 -1.60 -2.02
C MET A 161 11.42 -1.22 -1.22
N GLN A 162 12.57 -1.03 -1.87
CA GLN A 162 13.80 -0.60 -1.19
C GLN A 162 13.64 0.70 -0.38
N TYR A 163 12.81 1.65 -0.84
CA TYR A 163 12.57 2.89 -0.13
C TYR A 163 11.70 2.65 1.11
N LEU A 164 10.71 1.75 1.01
CA LEU A 164 9.88 1.36 2.15
C LEU A 164 10.68 0.64 3.23
N LYS A 165 11.58 -0.26 2.84
CA LYS A 165 12.47 -0.95 3.78
C LYS A 165 13.45 -0.01 4.48
N LYS A 166 14.12 0.88 3.72
CA LYS A 166 15.05 1.87 4.28
C LYS A 166 14.35 2.69 5.37
N PHE A 167 13.13 3.12 5.08
CA PHE A 167 12.30 3.85 6.02
C PHE A 167 11.96 3.08 7.30
N LEU A 168 11.54 1.82 7.17
CA LEU A 168 11.24 0.99 8.33
C LEU A 168 12.47 0.84 9.23
N VAL A 169 13.66 0.62 8.65
CA VAL A 169 14.92 0.57 9.40
C VAL A 169 15.17 1.87 10.18
N ASP A 170 14.95 3.03 9.56
CA ASP A 170 15.14 4.34 10.21
C ASP A 170 14.08 4.58 11.31
N PHE A 171 12.83 4.14 11.12
CA PHE A 171 11.79 4.16 12.15
C PHE A 171 12.16 3.31 13.38
N TYR A 172 12.67 2.10 13.17
CA TYR A 172 13.08 1.22 14.27
C TYR A 172 14.30 1.74 15.03
N LYS A 173 15.26 2.35 14.32
CA LYS A 173 16.39 3.03 14.98
C LYS A 173 15.93 4.22 15.83
N PHE A 174 14.95 4.99 15.35
CA PHE A 174 14.44 6.15 16.08
C PHE A 174 13.54 5.75 17.28
N SER A 175 12.80 4.66 17.17
CA SER A 175 11.86 4.19 18.21
C SER A 175 12.51 3.36 19.33
N GLY A 176 13.85 3.25 19.35
CA GLY A 176 14.67 2.43 20.26
C GLY A 176 14.64 2.76 21.76
N GLY A 177 13.55 3.34 22.29
CA GLY A 177 13.38 3.55 23.73
C GLY A 177 12.08 4.27 24.08
N ASN A 178 11.05 3.52 24.46
CA ASN A 178 9.88 3.98 25.24
C ASN A 178 8.95 5.08 24.69
N THR A 179 9.18 5.71 23.54
CA THR A 179 8.22 6.69 23.01
C THR A 179 7.08 6.01 22.25
N LYS A 180 5.86 6.05 22.82
CA LYS A 180 4.59 5.62 22.18
C LYS A 180 4.29 6.39 20.88
N THR A 181 4.91 7.55 20.71
CA THR A 181 4.84 8.41 19.53
C THR A 181 6.25 8.83 19.18
N ALA A 182 6.98 7.98 18.46
CA ALA A 182 8.08 8.51 17.67
C ALA A 182 7.47 9.50 16.66
N PRO A 183 8.08 10.67 16.40
CA PRO A 183 7.70 11.46 15.23
C PRO A 183 7.71 10.50 14.06
N ALA A 184 6.53 10.35 13.46
CA ALA A 184 6.37 9.61 12.23
C ALA A 184 7.53 9.97 11.32
N PRO A 185 8.42 9.03 10.96
CA PRO A 185 9.41 9.37 9.97
C PRO A 185 8.59 9.77 8.75
N SER A 186 8.79 11.01 8.32
CA SER A 186 7.93 11.63 7.34
C SER A 186 8.51 11.36 5.99
N TRP A 187 7.76 10.65 5.15
CA TRP A 187 8.06 10.72 3.73
C TRP A 187 7.77 12.15 3.29
N THR A 188 8.58 12.65 2.38
CA THR A 188 8.23 13.83 1.61
C THR A 188 8.33 13.35 0.18
N TYR A 189 7.30 12.65 -0.25
CA TYR A 189 7.12 12.44 -1.68
C TYR A 189 6.49 13.72 -2.19
N ALA A 190 7.11 14.39 -3.16
CA ALA A 190 6.37 15.21 -4.10
C ALA A 190 5.63 14.21 -4.99
N ASP A 191 4.30 14.18 -4.94
CA ASP A 191 3.57 13.46 -5.98
C ASP A 191 3.96 14.01 -7.37
N GLY A 192 3.50 13.37 -8.45
CA GLY A 192 3.70 13.92 -9.80
C GLY A 192 3.15 15.35 -10.02
N LEU A 193 2.63 15.98 -8.95
CA LEU A 193 2.02 17.30 -8.85
C LEU A 193 2.68 18.18 -7.75
N GLY A 194 3.78 17.74 -7.12
CA GLY A 194 4.56 18.55 -6.16
C GLY A 194 4.12 18.54 -4.69
N ARG A 195 3.12 17.76 -4.28
CA ARG A 195 2.59 17.73 -2.89
C ARG A 195 3.44 16.88 -1.96
N VAL A 196 3.78 17.37 -0.77
CA VAL A 196 4.53 16.64 0.28
C VAL A 196 3.62 15.74 1.12
N LEU A 197 3.88 14.42 1.13
CA LEU A 197 3.08 13.42 1.85
C LEU A 197 3.85 12.73 2.97
N VAL A 198 3.47 12.98 4.22
CA VAL A 198 4.07 12.41 5.43
C VAL A 198 3.38 11.10 5.81
N ILE A 199 3.95 9.96 5.37
CA ILE A 199 3.43 8.63 5.70
C ILE A 199 3.89 8.21 7.09
N THR A 200 2.95 8.02 8.01
CA THR A 200 3.19 7.62 9.40
C THR A 200 2.94 6.14 9.62
N LEU A 201 3.85 5.50 10.36
CA LEU A 201 3.65 4.19 10.97
C LEU A 201 3.33 4.38 12.45
N GLU A 202 2.26 3.76 12.93
CA GLU A 202 2.02 3.68 14.36
C GLU A 202 2.70 2.45 14.93
N LYS A 203 3.25 2.58 16.14
CA LYS A 203 3.72 1.42 16.89
C LYS A 203 2.51 0.55 17.21
N PRO A 204 2.58 -0.77 17.01
CA PRO A 204 1.52 -1.69 17.43
C PRO A 204 1.26 -1.53 18.93
N PRO A 205 0.00 -1.66 19.40
CA PRO A 205 -0.25 -1.85 20.82
C PRO A 205 0.53 -3.09 21.28
N MET A 206 1.31 -2.92 22.36
CA MET A 206 2.01 -4.03 23.02
C MET A 206 1.03 -4.91 23.79
#